data_AF-A0A955WW92-F1
#
_entry.id   AF-A0A955WW92-F1
#
_cell.length_a   1.000
_cell.length_b   1.000
_cell.length_c   1.000
_cell.angle_alpha   90.00
_cell.angle_beta   90.00
_cell.angle_gamma   90.00
#
_symmetry.space_group_name_H-M   'P 1'
#
loop_
_entity.id
_entity.type
_entity.pdbx_description
1 polymer ?
#
loop_
_entity_poly.entity_id
_entity_poly.type
_entity_poly.pdbx_seq_one_letter_code
_entity_poly.pdbx_strand_id
1 'polypeptide(L)'
;MALDPKATKTEKPRPHLTEEFCKGCGRCVTACPKHCIELGDHIDPRSGLTPVTLDLEACSGCGLCFDACPEPFGLHPNDVEYEWEMSDPKEHFGPRPESSGPVADFIPDRKIPLPGDLQPLLIKGTYASAIGALVAGCRHFYGYPITPSTEGAELMAKVLPKLGGVFVQACSEVATVNHMYGAGGAGVRTLTFTSSPGLSLMLEGISYMVGAEVPRVFVNIMRGGPGLGNIGPAQSDI
;
A
#
# COMPACT_ATOMS: atom_id res chain seq x y z
N MET A 1 -44.26 -37.09 -3.95
CA MET A 1 -43.30 -37.19 -2.85
C MET A 1 -43.28 -35.83 -2.16
N ALA A 2 -43.80 -35.74 -0.95
CA ALA A 2 -43.97 -34.49 -0.22
C ALA A 2 -42.61 -33.82 0.06
N LEU A 3 -42.54 -32.52 -0.13
CA LEU A 3 -41.41 -31.70 0.32
C LEU A 3 -41.40 -31.71 1.85
N ASP A 4 -40.29 -32.16 2.43
CA ASP A 4 -40.04 -32.14 3.87
C ASP A 4 -40.02 -30.68 4.37
N PRO A 5 -40.90 -30.27 5.31
CA PRO A 5 -40.99 -28.91 5.82
C PRO A 5 -39.89 -28.54 6.84
N LYS A 6 -38.88 -29.38 7.05
CA LYS A 6 -37.71 -29.03 7.87
C LYS A 6 -36.55 -28.58 6.99
N ALA A 7 -36.66 -27.36 6.45
CA ALA A 7 -35.46 -26.59 6.14
C ALA A 7 -34.69 -26.41 7.45
N THR A 8 -33.64 -27.20 7.64
CA THR A 8 -32.59 -26.98 8.63
C THR A 8 -32.23 -25.50 8.58
N LYS A 9 -32.41 -24.77 9.69
CA LYS A 9 -32.00 -23.37 9.80
C LYS A 9 -30.54 -23.29 9.37
N THR A 10 -30.26 -22.76 8.20
CA THR A 10 -28.89 -22.48 7.75
C THR A 10 -28.29 -21.56 8.81
N GLU A 11 -27.27 -22.05 9.51
CA GLU A 11 -26.59 -21.28 10.54
C GLU A 11 -26.03 -20.02 9.87
N LYS A 12 -26.27 -18.85 10.49
CA LYS A 12 -25.83 -17.59 9.88
C LYS A 12 -24.31 -17.53 9.89
N PRO A 13 -23.66 -17.09 8.79
CA PRO A 13 -22.21 -17.00 8.74
C PRO A 13 -21.72 -16.03 9.82
N ARG A 14 -20.81 -16.52 10.66
CA ARG A 14 -20.10 -15.70 11.64
C ARG A 14 -18.74 -15.30 11.07
N PRO A 15 -18.27 -14.08 11.38
CA PRO A 15 -16.95 -13.65 10.92
C PRO A 15 -15.84 -14.48 11.56
N HIS A 16 -14.94 -14.97 10.72
CA HIS A 16 -13.62 -15.45 11.07
C HIS A 16 -12.61 -14.32 10.84
N LEU A 17 -11.65 -14.18 11.74
CA LEU A 17 -10.52 -13.26 11.56
C LEU A 17 -9.25 -14.08 11.40
N THR A 18 -8.57 -13.89 10.29
CA THR A 18 -7.19 -14.38 10.12
C THR A 18 -6.25 -13.22 10.40
N GLU A 19 -5.68 -13.20 11.60
CA GLU A 19 -4.94 -12.04 12.14
C GLU A 19 -3.76 -11.62 11.25
N GLU A 20 -3.04 -12.57 10.63
CA GLU A 20 -1.89 -12.27 9.76
C GLU A 20 -2.26 -11.46 8.51
N PHE A 21 -3.52 -11.51 8.11
CA PHE A 21 -4.04 -10.72 6.99
C PHE A 21 -4.79 -9.46 7.47
N CYS A 22 -5.07 -9.34 8.77
CA CYS A 22 -5.78 -8.17 9.28
C CYS A 22 -4.97 -6.88 9.08
N LYS A 23 -5.57 -5.90 8.40
CA LYS A 23 -4.90 -4.61 8.15
C LYS A 23 -5.05 -3.58 9.27
N GLY A 24 -5.76 -3.91 10.35
CA GLY A 24 -6.02 -2.96 11.46
C GLY A 24 -6.75 -1.68 11.06
N CYS A 25 -7.40 -1.64 9.89
CA CYS A 25 -7.95 -0.41 9.31
C CYS A 25 -9.25 0.09 9.95
N GLY A 26 -9.89 -0.72 10.82
CA GLY A 26 -11.13 -0.36 11.51
C GLY A 26 -12.40 -0.30 10.62
N ARG A 27 -12.35 -0.75 9.36
CA ARG A 27 -13.53 -0.75 8.48
C ARG A 27 -14.64 -1.65 9.02
N CYS A 28 -14.31 -2.85 9.46
CA CYS A 28 -15.25 -3.79 10.05
C CYS A 28 -15.84 -3.29 11.38
N VAL A 29 -15.09 -2.51 12.16
CA VAL A 29 -15.58 -1.81 13.37
C VAL A 29 -16.69 -0.84 13.00
N THR A 30 -16.42 0.03 12.03
CA THR A 30 -17.41 1.02 11.54
C THR A 30 -18.63 0.36 10.89
N ALA A 31 -18.41 -0.76 10.19
CA ALA A 31 -19.46 -1.47 9.49
C ALA A 31 -20.36 -2.31 10.41
N CYS A 32 -19.94 -2.59 11.65
CA CYS A 32 -20.67 -3.49 12.54
C CYS A 32 -21.85 -2.78 13.24
N PRO A 33 -23.12 -3.07 12.88
CA PRO A 33 -24.28 -2.39 13.48
C PRO A 33 -24.56 -2.82 14.93
N LYS A 34 -23.91 -3.90 15.37
CA LYS A 34 -24.02 -4.44 16.73
C LYS A 34 -22.81 -4.09 17.60
N HIS A 35 -21.82 -3.38 17.04
CA HIS A 35 -20.58 -3.01 17.74
C HIS A 35 -19.85 -4.23 18.33
N CYS A 36 -19.88 -5.36 17.62
CA CYS A 36 -19.22 -6.61 18.01
C CYS A 36 -17.73 -6.66 17.63
N ILE A 37 -17.18 -5.59 17.08
CA ILE A 37 -15.83 -5.57 16.55
C ILE A 37 -15.15 -4.30 17.04
N GLU A 38 -13.97 -4.44 17.62
CA GLU A 38 -13.15 -3.34 18.14
C GLU A 38 -11.72 -3.43 17.60
N LEU A 39 -10.96 -2.34 17.66
CA LEU A 39 -9.52 -2.42 17.42
C LEU A 39 -8.87 -3.16 18.59
N GLY A 40 -8.03 -4.15 18.29
CA GLY A 40 -7.28 -4.87 19.32
C GLY A 40 -6.18 -4.00 19.94
N ASP A 41 -5.44 -4.61 20.86
CA ASP A 41 -4.35 -3.98 21.60
C ASP A 41 -3.00 -4.68 21.41
N HIS A 42 -2.98 -5.88 20.82
CA HIS A 42 -1.75 -6.60 20.48
C HIS A 42 -1.28 -6.31 19.04
N ILE A 43 0.01 -6.51 18.81
CA ILE A 43 0.61 -6.43 17.47
C ILE A 43 0.86 -7.86 17.00
N ASP A 44 0.28 -8.24 15.87
CA ASP A 44 0.55 -9.53 15.26
C ASP A 44 2.01 -9.58 14.75
N PRO A 45 2.83 -10.57 15.14
CA PRO A 45 4.26 -10.57 14.85
C PRO A 45 4.59 -10.81 13.37
N ARG A 46 3.65 -11.33 12.56
CA ARG A 46 3.85 -11.57 11.13
C ARG A 46 3.57 -10.33 10.30
N SER A 47 2.42 -9.71 10.52
CA SER A 47 1.96 -8.52 9.80
C SER A 47 2.54 -7.22 10.37
N GLY A 48 2.88 -7.20 11.66
CA GLY A 48 3.28 -5.99 12.38
C GLY A 48 2.14 -5.00 12.63
N LEU A 49 0.89 -5.42 12.40
CA LEU A 49 -0.31 -4.59 12.55
C LEU A 49 -1.10 -5.02 13.79
N THR A 50 -2.04 -4.16 14.22
CA THR A 50 -2.94 -4.44 15.33
C THR A 50 -4.26 -5.00 14.80
N PRO A 51 -4.53 -6.31 14.93
CA PRO A 51 -5.76 -6.92 14.44
C PRO A 51 -6.98 -6.41 15.21
N VAL A 52 -8.17 -6.61 14.65
CA VAL A 52 -9.42 -6.34 15.37
C VAL A 52 -9.75 -7.47 16.34
N THR A 53 -10.56 -7.21 17.35
CA THR A 53 -11.11 -8.23 18.26
C THR A 53 -12.59 -8.43 17.97
N LEU A 54 -13.08 -9.67 18.05
CA LEU A 54 -14.46 -10.05 17.74
C LEU A 54 -15.20 -10.54 18.98
N ASP A 55 -16.37 -9.95 19.27
CA ASP A 55 -17.37 -10.50 20.19
C ASP A 55 -18.41 -11.31 19.39
N LEU A 56 -18.22 -12.62 19.36
CA LEU A 56 -19.10 -13.53 18.64
C LEU A 56 -20.39 -13.84 19.41
N GLU A 57 -20.50 -13.51 20.70
CA GLU A 57 -21.72 -13.74 21.48
C GLU A 57 -22.80 -12.72 21.12
N ALA A 58 -22.42 -11.46 20.93
CA ALA A 58 -23.32 -10.39 20.51
C ALA A 58 -23.61 -10.38 18.98
N CYS A 59 -22.92 -11.22 18.20
CA CYS A 59 -22.93 -11.17 16.74
C CYS A 59 -24.27 -11.67 16.14
N SER A 60 -24.84 -10.87 15.22
CA SER A 60 -26.08 -11.20 14.52
C SER A 60 -25.89 -12.02 13.23
N GLY A 61 -24.64 -12.22 12.79
CA GLY A 61 -24.30 -12.91 11.53
C GLY A 61 -24.79 -12.19 10.27
N CYS A 62 -24.78 -10.85 10.26
CA CYS A 62 -25.28 -10.05 9.12
C CYS A 62 -24.32 -9.93 7.94
N GLY A 63 -23.02 -10.13 8.18
CA GLY A 63 -21.97 -10.17 7.16
C GLY A 63 -21.37 -8.88 6.64
N LEU A 64 -21.87 -7.73 7.10
CA LEU A 64 -21.35 -6.42 6.69
C LEU A 64 -19.85 -6.23 6.96
N CYS A 65 -19.28 -6.96 7.91
CA CYS A 65 -17.87 -6.88 8.26
C CYS A 65 -16.94 -7.51 7.20
N PHE A 66 -17.35 -8.61 6.55
CA PHE A 66 -16.57 -9.21 5.46
C PHE A 66 -16.74 -8.41 4.16
N ASP A 67 -17.96 -7.92 3.87
CA ASP A 67 -18.19 -7.03 2.71
C ASP A 67 -17.38 -5.72 2.80
N ALA A 68 -17.14 -5.23 4.02
CA ALA A 68 -16.36 -4.03 4.27
C ALA A 68 -14.84 -4.27 4.33
N CYS A 69 -14.39 -5.53 4.40
CA CYS A 69 -12.99 -5.85 4.57
C CYS A 69 -12.21 -5.51 3.27
N PRO A 70 -11.15 -4.68 3.33
CA PRO A 70 -10.31 -4.41 2.16
C PRO A 70 -9.42 -5.59 1.78
N GLU A 71 -9.24 -6.54 2.69
CA GLU A 71 -8.37 -7.70 2.55
C GLU A 71 -9.26 -8.95 2.51
N PRO A 72 -9.41 -9.63 1.36
CA PRO A 72 -10.29 -10.79 1.24
C PRO A 72 -9.99 -11.91 2.24
N PHE A 73 -8.75 -11.99 2.74
CA PHE A 73 -8.33 -13.01 3.71
C PHE A 73 -8.33 -12.54 5.16
N GLY A 74 -8.48 -11.24 5.42
CA GLY A 74 -8.46 -10.71 6.77
C GLY A 74 -9.69 -11.15 7.55
N LEU A 75 -10.88 -10.93 6.97
CA LEU A 75 -12.15 -11.18 7.63
C LEU A 75 -13.10 -11.87 6.65
N HIS A 76 -13.43 -13.13 6.92
CA HIS A 76 -14.17 -14.00 6.01
C HIS A 76 -15.22 -14.84 6.76
N PRO A 77 -16.19 -15.45 6.07
CA PRO A 77 -17.12 -16.39 6.70
C PRO A 77 -16.40 -17.67 7.18
N ASN A 78 -16.80 -18.19 8.35
CA ASN A 78 -16.25 -19.43 8.93
C ASN A 78 -16.45 -20.69 8.07
N ASP A 79 -17.37 -20.68 7.10
CA ASP A 79 -17.69 -21.80 6.22
C ASP A 79 -16.86 -21.83 4.91
N VAL A 80 -15.92 -20.89 4.75
CA VAL A 80 -15.02 -20.88 3.60
C VAL A 80 -13.69 -21.50 3.99
N GLU A 81 -13.53 -22.79 3.66
CA GLU A 81 -12.21 -23.39 3.55
C GLU A 81 -11.62 -22.98 2.21
N TYR A 82 -10.48 -22.32 2.27
CA TYR A 82 -9.75 -21.96 1.09
C TYR A 82 -8.56 -22.91 0.90
N GLU A 83 -8.61 -23.73 -0.14
CA GLU A 83 -7.47 -24.50 -0.60
C GLU A 83 -6.61 -23.64 -1.52
N TRP A 84 -5.55 -23.04 -0.99
CA TRP A 84 -4.48 -22.48 -1.81
C TRP A 84 -3.14 -23.00 -1.34
N GLU A 85 -2.28 -23.29 -2.31
CA GLU A 85 -0.89 -23.61 -2.08
C GLU A 85 -0.07 -22.44 -2.64
N MET A 86 0.72 -21.80 -1.78
CA MET A 86 1.63 -20.75 -2.22
C MET A 86 2.71 -21.41 -3.07
N SER A 87 2.60 -21.24 -4.38
CA SER A 87 3.54 -21.80 -5.35
C SER A 87 4.71 -20.83 -5.55
N ASP A 88 5.92 -21.38 -5.67
CA ASP A 88 7.09 -20.56 -5.95
C ASP A 88 6.92 -19.95 -7.36
N PRO A 89 7.03 -18.62 -7.55
CA PRO A 89 6.97 -18.01 -8.87
C PRO A 89 7.93 -18.65 -9.88
N LYS A 90 9.04 -19.25 -9.42
CA LYS A 90 9.95 -20.01 -10.29
C LYS A 90 9.30 -21.21 -10.98
N GLU A 91 8.29 -21.81 -10.36
CA GLU A 91 7.55 -22.93 -10.94
C GLU A 91 6.68 -22.49 -12.12
N HIS A 92 6.20 -21.24 -12.11
CA HIS A 92 5.35 -20.68 -13.16
C HIS A 92 6.12 -19.93 -14.24
N PHE A 93 7.15 -19.18 -13.84
CA PHE A 93 7.86 -18.23 -14.71
C PHE A 93 9.30 -18.65 -15.01
N GLY A 94 9.73 -19.80 -14.49
CA GLY A 94 11.11 -20.28 -14.60
C GLY A 94 12.05 -19.54 -13.64
N PRO A 95 13.34 -19.91 -13.64
CA PRO A 95 14.34 -19.21 -12.83
C PRO A 95 14.42 -17.75 -13.26
N ARG A 96 14.37 -16.84 -12.28
CA ARG A 96 14.61 -15.41 -12.51
C ARG A 96 15.94 -15.27 -13.26
N PRO A 97 15.97 -14.63 -14.44
CA PRO A 97 17.23 -14.34 -15.12
C PRO A 97 18.14 -13.61 -14.15
N GLU A 98 19.36 -14.12 -13.94
CA GLU A 98 20.35 -13.42 -13.14
C GLU A 98 20.52 -12.02 -13.73
N SER A 99 20.30 -10.99 -12.91
CA SER A 99 20.48 -9.62 -13.37
C SER A 99 21.94 -9.45 -13.74
N SER A 100 22.23 -9.05 -14.97
CA SER A 100 23.55 -8.53 -15.39
C SER A 100 23.90 -7.20 -14.70
N GLY A 101 23.03 -6.71 -13.81
CA GLY A 101 23.29 -5.57 -12.96
C GLY A 101 24.48 -5.82 -12.02
N PRO A 102 25.03 -4.74 -11.45
CA PRO A 102 26.10 -4.85 -10.47
C PRO A 102 25.65 -5.74 -9.32
N VAL A 103 26.46 -6.75 -9.01
CA VAL A 103 26.28 -7.55 -7.79
C VAL A 103 26.35 -6.58 -6.62
N ALA A 104 25.29 -6.54 -5.80
CA ALA A 104 25.31 -5.72 -4.60
C ALA A 104 26.47 -6.19 -3.73
N ASP A 105 27.43 -5.30 -3.49
CA ASP A 105 28.52 -5.61 -2.56
C ASP A 105 27.91 -6.00 -1.21
N PHE A 106 28.35 -7.14 -0.68
CA PHE A 106 27.99 -7.53 0.68
C PHE A 106 28.66 -6.54 1.64
N ILE A 107 27.93 -5.49 2.00
CA ILE A 107 28.33 -4.55 3.05
C ILE A 107 27.80 -5.16 4.36
N PRO A 108 28.65 -5.78 5.20
CA PRO A 108 28.20 -6.34 6.47
C PRO A 108 27.55 -5.24 7.32
N ASP A 109 26.43 -5.57 7.98
CA ASP A 109 25.70 -4.66 8.85
C ASP A 109 26.63 -4.10 9.92
N ARG A 110 27.06 -2.85 9.75
CA ARG A 110 27.79 -2.13 10.78
C ARG A 110 26.77 -1.45 11.67
N LYS A 111 26.67 -1.89 12.94
CA LYS A 111 25.97 -1.11 13.97
C LYS A 111 26.77 0.16 14.23
N ILE A 112 26.30 1.27 13.68
CA ILE A 112 26.85 2.60 13.94
C ILE A 112 26.10 3.15 15.16
N PRO A 113 26.78 3.44 16.29
CA PRO A 113 26.14 4.11 17.39
C PRO A 113 25.68 5.49 16.91
N LEU A 114 24.40 5.81 17.10
CA LEU A 114 23.92 7.16 16.87
C LEU A 114 24.67 8.10 17.82
N PRO A 115 25.19 9.24 17.34
CA PRO A 115 25.76 10.28 18.20
C PRO A 115 24.84 10.59 19.41
N GLY A 116 25.43 10.71 20.60
CA GLY A 116 24.69 10.77 21.87
C GLY A 116 23.84 12.04 22.06
N ASP A 117 23.96 13.02 21.18
CA ASP A 117 23.23 14.28 21.15
C ASP A 117 22.09 14.30 20.09
N LEU A 118 21.95 13.24 19.28
CA LEU A 118 20.87 13.15 18.30
C LEU A 118 19.51 12.98 18.99
N GLN A 119 18.61 13.91 18.68
CA GLN A 119 17.20 13.80 19.04
C GLN A 119 16.43 13.13 17.89
N PRO A 120 15.43 12.28 18.20
CA PRO A 120 14.59 11.67 17.18
C PRO A 120 13.81 12.75 16.42
N LEU A 121 13.86 12.67 15.09
CA LEU A 121 13.06 13.55 14.22
C LEU A 121 11.68 12.94 14.02
N LEU A 122 10.65 13.51 14.65
CA LEU A 122 9.27 13.11 14.44
C LEU A 122 8.71 13.80 13.19
N ILE A 123 8.54 13.04 12.12
CA ILE A 123 8.03 13.53 10.83
C ILE A 123 7.00 12.56 10.25
N LYS A 124 6.14 13.10 9.37
CA LYS A 124 5.21 12.29 8.59
C LYS A 124 5.96 11.42 7.58
N GLY A 125 5.39 10.26 7.24
CA GLY A 125 6.00 9.33 6.28
C GLY A 125 6.25 9.94 4.90
N THR A 126 5.30 10.72 4.37
CA THR A 126 5.46 11.45 3.09
C THR A 126 6.63 12.44 3.12
N TYR A 127 6.86 13.09 4.27
CA TYR A 127 7.99 14.00 4.47
C TYR A 127 9.30 13.22 4.55
N ALA A 128 9.31 12.08 5.23
CA ALA A 128 10.48 11.20 5.29
C ALA A 128 10.91 10.74 3.88
N SER A 129 9.96 10.30 3.05
CA SER A 129 10.24 9.91 1.66
C SER A 129 10.77 11.07 0.82
N ALA A 130 10.19 12.27 0.98
CA ALA A 130 10.65 13.46 0.27
C ALA A 130 12.07 13.87 0.69
N ILE A 131 12.35 13.90 1.99
CA ILE A 131 13.69 14.20 2.54
C ILE A 131 14.71 13.18 2.04
N GLY A 132 14.37 11.88 2.09
CA GLY A 132 15.21 10.81 1.56
C GLY A 132 15.55 11.03 0.09
N ALA A 133 14.55 11.36 -0.74
CA ALA A 133 14.77 11.65 -2.16
C ALA A 133 15.68 12.89 -2.37
N LEU A 134 15.48 13.96 -1.60
CA LEU A 134 16.29 15.17 -1.67
C LEU A 134 17.76 14.91 -1.29
N VAL A 135 17.99 14.14 -0.21
CA VAL A 135 19.32 13.71 0.25
C VAL A 135 19.98 12.79 -0.77
N ALA A 136 19.21 11.93 -1.45
CA ALA A 136 19.67 11.11 -2.56
C ALA A 136 19.94 11.92 -3.86
N GLY A 137 19.85 13.25 -3.83
CA GLY A 137 20.15 14.12 -4.96
C GLY A 137 19.01 14.29 -5.97
N CYS A 138 17.77 13.89 -5.65
CA CYS A 138 16.62 14.20 -6.48
C CYS A 138 16.41 15.73 -6.52
N ARG A 139 16.26 16.28 -7.72
CA ARG A 139 16.03 17.72 -7.94
C ARG A 139 14.83 18.01 -8.83
N HIS A 140 14.09 17.00 -9.26
CA HIS A 140 12.98 17.17 -10.18
C HIS A 140 11.76 16.40 -9.70
N PHE A 141 10.67 17.12 -9.52
CA PHE A 141 9.38 16.56 -9.14
C PHE A 141 8.34 16.88 -10.20
N TYR A 142 7.57 15.85 -10.56
CA TYR A 142 6.40 15.96 -11.42
C TYR A 142 5.27 15.26 -10.68
N GLY A 143 4.08 15.86 -10.60
CA GLY A 143 2.98 15.22 -9.90
C GLY A 143 1.63 15.89 -10.10
N TYR A 144 0.58 15.12 -9.86
CA TYR A 144 -0.80 15.57 -9.83
C TYR A 144 -1.33 15.42 -8.39
N PRO A 145 -2.10 16.39 -7.85
CA PRO A 145 -2.56 16.33 -6.48
C PRO A 145 -3.59 15.20 -6.27
N ILE A 146 -3.27 14.26 -5.37
CA ILE A 146 -4.18 13.18 -4.94
C ILE A 146 -3.96 12.84 -3.46
N THR A 147 -5.04 12.86 -2.67
CA THR A 147 -5.03 12.46 -1.25
C THR A 147 -4.80 10.96 -1.11
N PRO A 148 -3.98 10.45 -0.18
CA PRO A 148 -3.23 11.14 0.89
C PRO A 148 -1.77 11.48 0.55
N SER A 149 -1.41 11.58 -0.73
CA SER A 149 -0.02 11.77 -1.18
C SER A 149 0.45 13.24 -1.24
N THR A 150 -0.50 14.19 -1.30
CA THR A 150 -0.26 15.61 -1.59
C THR A 150 0.76 16.28 -0.65
N GLU A 151 0.81 15.89 0.63
CA GLU A 151 1.72 16.50 1.59
C GLU A 151 3.20 16.36 1.21
N GLY A 152 3.58 15.23 0.60
CA GLY A 152 4.94 15.01 0.09
C GLY A 152 5.24 15.95 -1.08
N ALA A 153 4.29 16.12 -2.00
CA ALA A 153 4.41 17.05 -3.12
C ALA A 153 4.51 18.51 -2.66
N GLU A 154 3.72 18.91 -1.65
CA GLU A 154 3.79 20.26 -1.07
C GLU A 154 5.16 20.57 -0.46
N LEU A 155 5.78 19.60 0.22
CA LEU A 155 7.13 19.77 0.73
C LEU A 155 8.14 19.95 -0.41
N MET A 156 8.04 19.13 -1.47
CA MET A 156 8.90 19.26 -2.65
C MET A 156 8.72 20.62 -3.34
N ALA A 157 7.49 21.12 -3.47
CA ALA A 157 7.20 22.44 -4.04
C ALA A 157 7.86 23.58 -3.26
N LYS A 158 7.91 23.48 -1.93
CA LYS A 158 8.53 24.47 -1.05
C LYS A 158 10.07 24.42 -1.07
N VAL A 159 10.64 23.22 -1.22
CA VAL A 159 12.07 22.99 -1.01
C VAL A 159 12.86 22.99 -2.31
N LEU A 160 12.36 22.37 -3.39
CA LEU A 160 13.08 22.23 -4.65
C LEU A 160 13.58 23.56 -5.23
N PRO A 161 12.79 24.65 -5.30
CA PRO A 161 13.26 25.92 -5.85
C PRO A 161 14.48 26.48 -5.09
N LYS A 162 14.57 26.22 -3.79
CA LYS A 162 15.71 26.65 -2.95
C LYS A 162 16.97 25.82 -3.17
N LEU A 163 16.82 24.63 -3.76
CA LEU A 163 17.91 23.69 -4.05
C LEU A 163 18.27 23.66 -5.55
N GLY A 164 17.82 24.65 -6.33
CA GLY A 164 18.01 24.69 -7.79
C GLY A 164 17.26 23.59 -8.53
N GLY A 165 16.26 22.99 -7.91
CA GLY A 165 15.41 21.96 -8.49
C GLY A 165 14.16 22.51 -9.16
N VAL A 166 13.43 21.62 -9.82
CA VAL A 166 12.21 21.92 -10.59
C VAL A 166 11.04 21.17 -9.99
N PHE A 167 9.97 21.90 -9.68
CA PHE A 167 8.68 21.34 -9.32
C PHE A 167 7.68 21.67 -10.44
N VAL A 168 6.99 20.66 -10.95
CA VAL A 168 5.90 20.84 -11.91
C VAL A 168 4.67 20.11 -11.41
N GLN A 169 3.60 20.87 -11.18
CA GLN A 169 2.26 20.30 -11.04
C GLN A 169 1.76 19.95 -12.45
N ALA A 170 1.73 18.66 -12.75
CA ALA A 170 1.22 18.15 -14.02
C ALA A 170 -0.31 18.29 -14.08
N CYS A 171 -0.87 18.19 -15.28
CA CYS A 171 -2.34 18.22 -15.47
C CYS A 171 -3.02 16.88 -15.12
N SER A 172 -2.26 15.78 -15.06
CA SER A 172 -2.72 14.44 -14.70
C SER A 172 -1.54 13.54 -14.31
N GLU A 173 -1.85 12.37 -13.78
CA GLU A 173 -0.88 11.31 -13.53
C GLU A 173 -0.28 10.75 -14.83
N VAL A 174 -1.04 10.74 -15.93
CA VAL A 174 -0.53 10.40 -17.28
C VAL A 174 0.53 11.39 -17.73
N ALA A 175 0.29 12.69 -17.56
CA ALA A 175 1.31 13.71 -17.87
C ALA A 175 2.51 13.59 -16.93
N THR A 176 2.27 13.29 -15.65
CA THR A 176 3.32 13.08 -14.64
C THR A 176 4.32 12.00 -15.07
N VAL A 177 3.84 10.80 -15.40
CA VAL A 177 4.71 9.69 -15.78
C VAL A 177 5.47 9.99 -17.07
N ASN A 178 4.84 10.65 -18.04
CA ASN A 178 5.51 11.02 -19.30
C ASN A 178 6.57 12.12 -19.12
N HIS A 179 6.35 13.09 -18.22
CA HIS A 179 7.38 14.06 -17.84
C HIS A 179 8.57 13.37 -17.18
N MET A 180 8.30 12.44 -16.27
CA MET A 180 9.34 11.63 -15.64
C MET A 180 10.12 10.81 -16.66
N TYR A 181 9.45 10.26 -17.68
CA TYR A 181 10.08 9.46 -18.73
C TYR A 181 11.07 10.30 -19.54
N GLY A 182 10.63 11.47 -20.04
CA GLY A 182 11.50 12.38 -20.77
C GLY A 182 12.67 12.90 -19.93
N ALA A 183 12.41 13.32 -18.69
CA ALA A 183 13.45 13.77 -17.78
C ALA A 183 14.44 12.64 -17.42
N GLY A 184 13.95 11.41 -17.28
CA GLY A 184 14.79 10.24 -17.06
C GLY A 184 15.68 9.90 -18.25
N GLY A 185 15.15 9.98 -19.47
CA GLY A 185 15.94 9.85 -20.71
C GLY A 185 17.03 10.91 -20.85
N ALA A 186 16.85 12.08 -20.23
CA ALA A 186 17.87 13.12 -20.13
C ALA A 186 18.88 12.92 -18.97
N GLY A 187 18.84 11.79 -18.27
CA GLY A 187 19.77 11.46 -17.17
C GLY A 187 19.47 12.16 -15.84
N VAL A 188 18.35 12.86 -15.72
CA VAL A 188 17.96 13.59 -14.50
C VAL A 188 17.33 12.62 -13.51
N ARG A 189 17.47 12.80 -12.18
CA ARG A 189 16.74 12.01 -11.17
C ARG A 189 15.40 12.65 -10.83
N THR A 190 14.32 11.87 -10.90
CA THR A 190 12.95 12.37 -10.66
C THR A 190 12.15 11.48 -9.72
N LEU A 191 11.21 12.10 -9.01
CA LEU A 191 10.29 11.49 -8.06
C LEU A 191 8.87 11.95 -8.37
N THR A 192 7.88 11.10 -8.06
CA THR A 192 6.50 11.53 -7.87
C THR A 192 5.88 10.95 -6.59
N PHE A 193 4.83 11.61 -6.11
CA PHE A 193 3.91 11.11 -5.08
C PHE A 193 2.55 10.89 -5.76
N THR A 194 1.97 9.72 -5.55
CA THR A 194 0.66 9.35 -6.10
C THR A 194 -0.09 8.45 -5.11
N SER A 195 -1.30 8.04 -5.46
CA SER A 195 -2.11 7.11 -4.68
C SER A 195 -3.01 6.30 -5.61
N SER A 196 -3.09 4.98 -5.40
CA SER A 196 -4.13 4.08 -5.92
C SER A 196 -4.61 4.41 -7.36
N PRO A 197 -5.73 5.14 -7.64
CA PRO A 197 -6.12 5.52 -9.01
C PRO A 197 -5.02 6.18 -9.83
N GLY A 198 -4.25 7.06 -9.19
CA GLY A 198 -3.17 7.78 -9.85
C GLY A 198 -2.05 6.85 -10.29
N LEU A 199 -1.75 5.79 -9.52
CA LEU A 199 -0.79 4.77 -9.95
C LEU A 199 -1.32 3.99 -11.16
N SER A 200 -2.61 3.61 -11.16
CA SER A 200 -3.23 2.90 -12.29
C SER A 200 -3.10 3.68 -13.60
N LEU A 201 -3.26 5.01 -13.56
CA LEU A 201 -3.09 5.88 -14.73
C LEU A 201 -1.64 5.97 -15.22
N MET A 202 -0.65 5.66 -14.37
CA MET A 202 0.77 5.72 -14.73
C MET A 202 1.30 4.40 -15.32
N LEU A 203 0.56 3.30 -15.22
CA LEU A 203 1.06 1.95 -15.56
C LEU A 203 1.58 1.82 -16.98
N GLU A 204 0.93 2.46 -17.97
CA GLU A 204 1.43 2.48 -19.34
C GLU A 204 2.82 3.14 -19.41
N GLY A 205 2.98 4.34 -18.85
CA GLY A 205 4.26 5.04 -18.84
C GLY A 205 5.34 4.31 -18.04
N ILE A 206 4.98 3.63 -16.94
CA ILE A 206 5.89 2.77 -16.19
C ILE A 206 6.37 1.60 -17.07
N SER A 207 5.46 0.96 -17.83
CA SER A 207 5.83 -0.11 -18.77
C SER A 207 6.82 0.37 -19.84
N TYR A 208 6.60 1.57 -20.41
CA TYR A 208 7.56 2.19 -21.35
C TYR A 208 8.93 2.47 -20.70
N MET A 209 8.95 3.00 -19.47
CA MET A 209 10.21 3.23 -18.74
C MET A 209 10.98 1.94 -18.49
N VAL A 210 10.28 0.85 -18.13
CA VAL A 210 10.90 -0.46 -17.94
C VAL A 210 11.49 -0.96 -19.26
N GLY A 211 10.72 -0.91 -20.36
CA GLY A 211 11.20 -1.33 -21.67
C GLY A 211 12.37 -0.50 -22.21
N ALA A 212 12.48 0.76 -21.81
CA ALA A 212 13.56 1.66 -22.18
C ALA A 212 14.70 1.74 -21.13
N GLU A 213 14.62 0.96 -20.05
CA GLU A 213 15.57 0.96 -18.93
C GLU A 213 15.80 2.36 -18.31
N VAL A 214 14.74 3.16 -18.17
CA VAL A 214 14.80 4.52 -17.60
C VAL A 214 14.43 4.49 -16.11
N PRO A 215 15.40 4.62 -15.17
CA PRO A 215 15.17 4.31 -13.75
C PRO A 215 14.47 5.46 -13.01
N ARG A 216 13.24 5.28 -12.53
CA ARG A 216 12.40 6.31 -11.86
C ARG A 216 11.88 5.87 -10.50
N VAL A 217 11.49 6.83 -9.65
CA VAL A 217 10.90 6.55 -8.32
C VAL A 217 9.45 7.05 -8.23
N PHE A 218 8.55 6.14 -7.89
CA PHE A 218 7.13 6.40 -7.64
C PHE A 218 6.82 6.09 -6.19
N VAL A 219 6.30 7.06 -5.44
CA VAL A 219 5.83 6.85 -4.08
C VAL A 219 4.32 6.71 -4.11
N ASN A 220 3.84 5.46 -4.12
CA ASN A 220 2.41 5.15 -4.00
C ASN A 220 2.00 5.16 -2.53
N ILE A 221 1.27 6.19 -2.10
CA ILE A 221 0.64 6.19 -0.79
C ILE A 221 -0.71 5.49 -0.92
N MET A 222 -0.70 4.19 -0.65
CA MET A 222 -1.85 3.30 -0.84
C MET A 222 -3.04 3.72 0.03
N ARG A 223 -4.22 3.77 -0.57
CA ARG A 223 -5.50 4.03 0.12
C ARG A 223 -6.53 2.99 -0.30
N GLY A 224 -7.64 2.88 0.43
CA GLY A 224 -8.64 1.84 0.16
C GLY A 224 -9.28 1.95 -1.22
N GLY A 225 -9.09 0.95 -2.08
CA GLY A 225 -9.80 0.76 -3.35
C GLY A 225 -11.03 -0.18 -3.25
N PRO A 226 -11.56 -0.71 -4.39
CA PRO A 226 -11.20 -0.40 -5.78
C PRO A 226 -11.84 0.91 -6.30
N GLY A 227 -11.44 1.34 -7.50
CA GLY A 227 -11.96 2.56 -8.12
C GLY A 227 -11.57 3.83 -7.35
N LEU A 228 -12.50 4.77 -7.13
CA LEU A 228 -12.22 5.96 -6.33
C LEU A 228 -11.86 5.61 -4.89
N GLY A 229 -12.53 4.59 -4.34
CA GLY A 229 -12.24 4.08 -3.02
C GLY A 229 -12.56 5.06 -1.89
N ASN A 230 -11.73 5.06 -0.84
CA ASN A 230 -11.75 6.05 0.24
C ASN A 230 -10.32 6.48 0.62
N ILE A 231 -10.21 7.41 1.59
CA ILE A 231 -8.92 7.95 2.06
C ILE A 231 -8.28 7.13 3.19
N GLY A 232 -8.92 6.05 3.64
CA GLY A 232 -8.39 5.19 4.68
C GLY A 232 -7.21 4.36 4.17
N PRO A 233 -6.29 3.96 5.06
CA PRO A 233 -5.13 3.17 4.67
C PRO A 233 -5.55 1.79 4.17
N ALA A 234 -4.85 1.29 3.13
CA ALA A 234 -4.96 -0.07 2.64
C ALA A 234 -3.62 -0.53 2.05
N GLN A 235 -3.50 -1.83 1.81
CA GLN A 235 -2.33 -2.45 1.18
C GLN A 235 -2.73 -3.28 -0.06
N SER A 236 -3.74 -2.82 -0.80
CA SER A 236 -4.39 -3.55 -1.90
C SER A 236 -3.86 -3.22 -3.30
N ASP A 237 -2.84 -2.36 -3.42
CA ASP A 237 -2.26 -1.93 -4.71
C ASP A 237 -0.95 -2.68 -5.03
N ILE A 238 -0.79 -3.92 -4.53
CA ILE A 238 0.39 -4.77 -4.77
C ILE A 238 0.37 -5.40 -6.16
#